data_AF-A0A1V4Y9H5-F1
#
_entry.id   AF-A0A1V4Y9H5-F1
#
_cell.length_a   1.000
_cell.length_b   1.000
_cell.length_c   1.000
_cell.angle_alpha   90.00
_cell.angle_beta   90.00
_cell.angle_gamma   90.00
#
_symmetry.space_group_name_H-M   'P 1'
#
loop_
_entity.id
_entity.type
_entity.pdbx_description
1 polymer ?
#
loop_
_entity_poly.entity_id
_entity_poly.type
_entity_poly.pdbx_seq_one_letter_code
_entity_poly.pdbx_strand_id
1 'polypeptide(L)'
;MTHSVEKSSLVYGLDIYGFLKDIRFVLLFYVIGDLLTTIYAIETGLAQEGNPVVSAFASMNGLYSIVLFKVLFIVALLGSYVYIVRSSAGKEQDQTFAWNALRHTLAIIGMMIMFNNLLVMGGFVSPVYLLLSYATSLLV
;
A
#
# COMPACT_ATOMS: atom_id res chain seq x y z
N MET A 1 32.01 25.20 -7.42
CA MET A 1 30.66 24.97 -7.98
C MET A 1 30.05 23.77 -7.29
N THR A 2 28.92 23.77 -6.61
CA THR A 2 28.02 24.80 -6.06
C THR A 2 27.17 23.99 -5.08
N HIS A 3 27.32 24.30 -3.80
CA HIS A 3 26.72 23.65 -2.62
C HIS A 3 25.20 23.96 -2.50
N SER A 4 24.44 23.83 -3.60
CA SER A 4 23.08 24.41 -3.68
C SER A 4 21.94 23.42 -3.91
N VAL A 5 22.19 22.12 -4.04
CA VAL A 5 21.09 21.14 -4.29
C VAL A 5 20.50 20.59 -2.99
N GLU A 6 21.26 20.59 -1.90
CA GLU A 6 20.91 19.87 -0.66
C GLU A 6 19.83 20.57 0.21
N LYS A 7 19.54 21.85 -0.03
CA LYS A 7 18.63 22.64 0.82
C LYS A 7 17.15 22.62 0.42
N SER A 8 16.77 21.95 -0.68
CA SER A 8 15.41 22.05 -1.22
C SER A 8 14.42 20.98 -0.76
N SER A 9 14.88 19.82 -0.25
CA SER A 9 13.99 18.72 0.17
C SER A 9 13.68 18.70 1.66
N LEU A 10 14.34 19.56 2.45
CA LEU A 10 14.39 19.51 3.91
C LEU A 10 13.32 20.43 4.52
N VAL A 11 12.05 20.11 4.26
CA VAL A 11 10.92 20.79 4.92
C VAL A 11 10.82 20.22 6.35
N TYR A 12 11.15 21.03 7.38
CA TYR A 12 11.08 20.66 8.81
C TYR A 12 11.97 19.48 9.30
N GLY A 13 13.13 19.23 8.68
CA GLY A 13 13.95 18.08 9.08
C GLY A 13 13.42 16.74 8.57
N LEU A 14 12.52 16.75 7.57
CA LEU A 14 11.99 15.58 6.87
C LEU A 14 12.52 15.61 5.44
N ASP A 15 13.12 14.51 4.98
CA ASP A 15 13.44 14.31 3.57
C ASP A 15 12.24 13.68 2.85
N ILE A 16 11.28 14.52 2.43
CA ILE A 16 10.06 14.05 1.74
C ILE A 16 10.41 13.44 0.36
N TYR A 17 11.42 13.99 -0.31
CA TYR A 17 11.84 13.47 -1.61
C TYR A 17 12.45 12.06 -1.47
N GLY A 18 13.33 11.87 -0.48
CA GLY A 18 13.86 10.56 -0.13
C GLY A 18 12.77 9.55 0.23
N PHE A 19 11.80 9.96 1.06
CA PHE A 19 10.64 9.14 1.41
C PHE A 19 9.85 8.70 0.16
N LEU A 20 9.44 9.64 -0.71
CA LEU A 20 8.67 9.33 -1.91
C LEU A 20 9.44 8.41 -2.87
N LYS A 21 10.75 8.62 -3.01
CA LYS A 21 11.62 7.74 -3.80
C LYS A 21 11.67 6.33 -3.23
N ASP A 22 11.73 6.21 -1.91
CA ASP A 22 11.80 4.93 -1.21
C ASP A 22 10.50 4.12 -1.29
N ILE A 23 9.35 4.80 -1.25
CA ILE A 23 8.03 4.16 -1.29
C ILE A 23 7.43 4.07 -2.69
N ARG A 24 8.18 4.42 -3.75
CA ARG A 24 7.65 4.46 -5.14
C ARG A 24 6.92 3.19 -5.57
N PHE A 25 7.39 2.02 -5.13
CA PHE A 25 6.73 0.74 -5.45
C PHE A 25 5.49 0.48 -4.58
N VAL A 26 5.48 0.95 -3.34
CA VAL A 26 4.28 0.96 -2.50
C VAL A 26 3.23 1.87 -3.12
N LEU A 27 3.62 3.07 -3.57
CA LEU A 27 2.72 3.98 -4.28
C LEU A 27 2.19 3.36 -5.57
N LEU A 28 3.07 2.75 -6.37
CA LEU A 28 2.67 2.14 -7.63
C LEU A 28 1.70 0.98 -7.44
N PHE A 29 2.03 0.00 -6.58
CA PHE A 29 1.26 -1.23 -6.47
C PHE A 29 0.13 -1.13 -5.43
N TYR A 30 0.44 -0.69 -4.21
CA TYR A 30 -0.52 -0.67 -3.11
C TYR A 30 -1.48 0.51 -3.19
N VAL A 31 -1.06 1.66 -3.72
CA VAL A 31 -1.92 2.85 -3.81
C VAL A 31 -2.56 2.96 -5.19
N ILE A 32 -1.78 3.26 -6.22
CA ILE A 32 -2.29 3.57 -7.56
C ILE A 32 -2.87 2.33 -8.22
N GLY A 33 -2.11 1.24 -8.31
CA GLY A 33 -2.54 0.01 -8.96
C GLY A 33 -3.78 -0.60 -8.31
N ASP A 34 -3.77 -0.71 -6.98
CA ASP A 34 -4.94 -1.18 -6.23
C ASP A 34 -6.17 -0.25 -6.40
N LEU A 35 -5.99 1.07 -6.37
CA LEU A 35 -7.10 2.01 -6.61
C LEU A 35 -7.66 1.88 -8.02
N LEU A 36 -6.80 1.86 -9.05
CA LEU A 36 -7.25 1.74 -10.44
C LEU A 36 -8.00 0.43 -10.67
N THR A 37 -7.45 -0.67 -10.16
CA THR A 37 -8.10 -1.98 -10.28
C THR A 37 -9.43 -2.03 -9.53
N THR A 38 -9.52 -1.40 -8.35
CA THR A 38 -10.74 -1.32 -7.57
C THR A 38 -11.80 -0.43 -8.22
N ILE A 39 -11.42 0.74 -8.73
CA ILE A 39 -12.32 1.66 -9.47
C ILE A 39 -12.89 0.96 -10.68
N TYR A 40 -12.02 0.34 -11.49
CA TYR A 40 -12.45 -0.38 -12.69
C TYR A 40 -13.41 -1.51 -12.33
N ALA A 41 -13.10 -2.33 -11.33
CA ALA A 41 -13.97 -3.41 -10.90
C ALA A 41 -15.36 -2.91 -10.44
N ILE A 42 -15.41 -1.75 -9.77
CA ILE A 42 -16.67 -1.14 -9.34
C ILE A 42 -17.46 -0.63 -10.55
N GLU A 43 -16.82 0.10 -11.47
CA GLU A 43 -17.47 0.64 -12.67
C GLU A 43 -17.99 -0.46 -13.62
N THR A 44 -17.30 -1.60 -13.71
CA THR A 44 -17.73 -2.74 -14.54
C THR A 44 -18.66 -3.70 -13.83
N GLY A 45 -19.07 -3.43 -12.58
CA GLY A 45 -19.96 -4.29 -11.79
C GLY A 45 -19.32 -5.60 -11.29
N LEU A 46 -18.03 -5.82 -11.55
CA LEU A 46 -17.29 -7.02 -11.15
C LEU A 46 -16.88 -7.00 -9.67
N ALA A 47 -16.95 -5.84 -9.01
CA ALA A 47 -16.56 -5.67 -7.62
C ALA A 47 -17.41 -6.47 -6.62
N GLN A 48 -18.71 -6.69 -6.93
CA GLN A 48 -19.62 -7.36 -6.02
C GLN A 48 -19.45 -8.90 -6.00
N GLU A 49 -18.89 -9.47 -7.07
CA GLU A 49 -18.84 -10.93 -7.23
C GLU A 49 -17.54 -11.58 -6.72
N GLY A 50 -16.48 -10.81 -6.39
CA GLY A 50 -15.17 -11.40 -6.13
C GLY A 50 -14.32 -10.80 -4.99
N ASN A 51 -14.69 -9.66 -4.40
CA ASN A 51 -13.89 -9.05 -3.33
C ASN A 51 -14.77 -8.49 -2.18
N PRO A 52 -14.96 -9.26 -1.09
CA PRO A 52 -15.84 -8.85 0.02
C PRO A 52 -15.37 -7.59 0.74
N VAL A 53 -14.06 -7.30 0.72
CA VAL A 53 -13.50 -6.07 1.33
C VAL A 53 -13.90 -4.85 0.49
N VAL A 54 -13.75 -4.91 -0.83
CA VAL A 54 -14.15 -3.83 -1.73
C VAL A 54 -15.66 -3.61 -1.67
N SER A 55 -16.45 -4.69 -1.63
CA SER A 55 -17.91 -4.62 -1.48
C SER A 55 -18.32 -3.90 -0.18
N ALA A 56 -17.67 -4.24 0.95
CA ALA A 56 -17.94 -3.57 2.23
C ALA A 56 -17.66 -2.06 2.16
N PHE A 57 -16.50 -1.64 1.63
CA PHE A 57 -16.16 -0.21 1.52
C PHE A 57 -17.02 0.55 0.51
N ALA A 58 -17.36 -0.07 -0.62
CA ALA A 58 -18.24 0.51 -1.63
C ALA A 58 -19.65 0.76 -1.07
N SER A 59 -20.15 -0.11 -0.18
CA SER A 59 -21.49 0.01 0.42
C SER A 59 -21.63 1.15 1.45
N MET A 60 -20.53 1.58 2.09
CA MET A 60 -20.59 2.61 3.14
C MET A 60 -20.57 4.04 2.59
N ASN A 61 -19.66 4.36 1.67
CA ASN A 61 -19.44 5.71 1.13
C ASN A 61 -18.86 5.70 -0.31
N GLY A 62 -18.94 4.56 -1.01
CA GLY A 62 -18.43 4.42 -2.38
C GLY A 62 -16.91 4.59 -2.50
N LEU A 63 -16.45 5.11 -3.63
CA LEU A 63 -15.02 5.28 -3.95
C LEU A 63 -14.28 6.28 -3.03
N TYR A 64 -14.99 7.24 -2.45
CA TYR A 64 -14.38 8.28 -1.59
C TYR A 64 -13.76 7.70 -0.32
N SER A 65 -14.38 6.68 0.28
CA SER A 65 -13.83 6.01 1.48
C SER A 65 -12.53 5.28 1.17
N ILE A 66 -12.42 4.66 -0.01
CA ILE A 66 -11.25 3.91 -0.46
C ILE A 66 -10.08 4.86 -0.70
N VAL A 67 -10.33 5.98 -1.40
CA VAL A 67 -9.30 7.01 -1.61
C VAL A 67 -8.82 7.61 -0.28
N LEU A 68 -9.76 7.95 0.63
CA LEU A 68 -9.42 8.48 1.94
C LEU A 68 -8.56 7.51 2.75
N PHE A 69 -8.89 6.21 2.72
CA PHE A 69 -8.10 5.17 3.39
C PHE A 69 -6.66 5.12 2.87
N LYS A 70 -6.46 5.24 1.55
CA LYS A 70 -5.12 5.29 0.95
C LYS A 70 -4.33 6.54 1.35
N VAL A 71 -4.99 7.69 1.44
CA VAL A 71 -4.36 8.93 1.91
C VAL A 71 -3.92 8.78 3.37
N LEU A 72 -4.80 8.27 4.24
CA LEU A 72 -4.48 8.01 5.65
C LEU A 72 -3.34 6.99 5.79
N PHE A 73 -3.31 5.96 4.94
CA PHE A 73 -2.21 5.01 4.88
C PHE A 73 -0.87 5.67 4.53
N ILE A 74 -0.82 6.57 3.53
CA ILE A 74 0.41 7.29 3.18
C ILE A 74 0.88 8.18 4.36
N VAL A 75 -0.05 8.86 5.03
CA VAL A 75 0.25 9.68 6.21
C VAL A 75 0.81 8.82 7.35
N ALA A 76 0.20 7.65 7.61
CA ALA A 76 0.69 6.70 8.60
C ALA A 76 2.09 6.18 8.23
N LEU A 77 2.33 5.85 6.96
CA LEU A 77 3.62 5.39 6.46
C LEU A 77 4.70 6.46 6.58
N LEU A 78 4.36 7.73 6.36
CA LEU A 78 5.24 8.86 6.62
C LEU A 78 5.56 8.97 8.11
N GLY A 79 4.55 8.83 8.99
CA GLY A 79 4.76 8.78 10.43
C GLY A 79 5.71 7.65 10.85
N SER A 80 5.54 6.45 10.29
CA SER A 80 6.44 5.31 10.52
C SER A 80 7.86 5.57 10.03
N TYR A 81 8.02 6.16 8.83
CA TYR A 81 9.32 6.55 8.30
C TYR A 81 10.04 7.50 9.26
N VAL A 82 9.35 8.56 9.70
CA VAL A 82 9.89 9.56 10.62
C VAL A 82 10.23 8.93 11.96
N TYR A 83 9.38 8.07 12.50
CA TYR A 83 9.61 7.38 13.76
C TYR A 83 10.83 6.46 13.68
N ILE A 84 10.94 5.61 12.65
CA ILE A 84 12.07 4.68 12.49
C ILE A 84 13.39 5.43 12.33
N VAL A 85 13.38 6.52 11.55
CA VAL A 85 14.57 7.34 11.28
C VAL A 85 14.96 8.20 12.50
N ARG A 86 14.00 8.78 13.23
CA ARG A 86 14.29 9.69 14.37
C ARG A 86 14.43 8.99 15.72
N SER A 87 13.73 7.89 15.97
CA SER A 87 13.62 7.30 17.32
C SER A 87 14.79 6.39 17.69
N SER A 88 15.71 6.09 16.76
CA SER A 88 16.79 5.13 16.96
C SER A 88 18.16 5.83 17.01
N ALA A 89 18.36 6.72 17.98
CA ALA A 89 19.61 7.46 18.18
C ALA A 89 20.77 6.56 18.69
N GLY A 90 21.24 5.61 17.87
CA GLY A 90 22.41 4.78 18.20
C GLY A 90 22.67 3.52 17.37
N LYS A 91 21.78 3.11 16.44
CA LYS A 91 21.97 1.90 15.61
C LYS A 91 21.52 2.09 14.16
N GLU A 92 22.36 2.73 13.33
CA GLU A 92 22.06 2.98 11.90
C GLU A 92 21.73 1.72 11.09
N GLN A 93 22.31 0.57 11.46
CA GLN A 93 22.15 -0.67 10.70
C GLN A 93 20.76 -1.30 10.87
N ASP A 94 20.19 -1.26 12.09
CA ASP A 94 18.85 -1.76 12.38
C ASP A 94 17.75 -0.86 11.76
N GLN A 95 18.01 0.45 11.65
CA GLN A 95 17.09 1.43 11.02
C GLN A 95 16.85 1.08 9.54
N THR A 96 17.95 0.85 8.82
CA THR A 96 17.92 0.57 7.39
C THR A 96 17.22 -0.76 7.11
N PHE A 97 17.44 -1.76 7.96
CA PHE A 97 16.77 -3.06 7.83
C PHE A 97 15.26 -2.96 8.10
N ALA A 98 14.83 -2.34 9.20
CA ALA A 98 13.41 -2.24 9.56
C ALA A 98 12.60 -1.46 8.51
N TRP A 99 13.13 -0.32 8.04
CA TRP A 99 12.49 0.46 6.98
C TRP A 99 12.45 -0.32 5.66
N ASN A 100 13.55 -0.98 5.30
CA ASN A 100 13.61 -1.80 4.08
C ASN A 100 12.61 -2.96 4.15
N ALA A 101 12.54 -3.69 5.26
CA ALA A 101 11.59 -4.78 5.44
C ALA A 101 10.16 -4.25 5.28
N LEU A 102 9.80 -3.18 5.99
CA LEU A 102 8.47 -2.58 5.92
C LEU A 102 8.08 -2.18 4.49
N ARG A 103 8.92 -1.40 3.80
CA ARG A 103 8.59 -0.92 2.44
C ARG A 103 8.50 -2.05 1.42
N HIS A 104 9.37 -3.06 1.51
CA HIS A 104 9.33 -4.20 0.59
C HIS A 104 8.13 -5.09 0.87
N THR A 105 7.83 -5.38 2.14
CA THR A 105 6.62 -6.12 2.52
C THR A 105 5.35 -5.42 2.03
N LEU A 106 5.24 -4.10 2.22
CA LEU A 106 4.10 -3.32 1.73
C LEU A 106 4.01 -3.33 0.20
N ALA A 107 5.14 -3.25 -0.50
CA ALA A 107 5.18 -3.32 -1.96
C ALA A 107 4.74 -4.71 -2.47
N ILE A 108 5.21 -5.80 -1.83
CA ILE A 108 4.83 -7.18 -2.16
C ILE A 108 3.33 -7.38 -1.91
N ILE A 109 2.82 -6.96 -0.75
CA ILE A 109 1.39 -7.03 -0.43
C ILE A 109 0.58 -6.26 -1.48
N GLY A 110 0.99 -5.03 -1.81
CA GLY A 110 0.33 -4.24 -2.84
C GLY A 110 0.30 -4.93 -4.20
N MET A 111 1.42 -5.56 -4.57
CA MET A 111 1.54 -6.31 -5.81
C MET A 111 0.60 -7.52 -5.81
N MET A 112 0.54 -8.29 -4.72
CA MET A 112 -0.37 -9.43 -4.56
C MET A 112 -1.84 -9.02 -4.65
N ILE A 113 -2.23 -7.92 -4.00
CA ILE A 113 -3.60 -7.40 -4.05
C ILE A 113 -3.94 -6.97 -5.48
N MET A 114 -3.07 -6.20 -6.12
CA MET A 114 -3.27 -5.76 -7.50
C MET A 114 -3.42 -6.95 -8.47
N PHE A 115 -2.53 -7.95 -8.37
CA PHE A 115 -2.64 -9.17 -9.18
C PHE A 115 -3.92 -9.95 -8.90
N ASN A 116 -4.32 -10.06 -7.64
CA ASN A 116 -5.59 -10.69 -7.27
C ASN A 116 -6.78 -9.96 -7.92
N ASN A 117 -6.82 -8.63 -7.86
CA ASN A 117 -7.88 -7.85 -8.49
C ASN A 117 -7.89 -8.06 -10.02
N LEU A 118 -6.73 -8.05 -10.67
CA LEU A 118 -6.62 -8.30 -12.12
C LEU A 118 -7.10 -9.70 -12.51
N LEU A 119 -6.77 -10.73 -11.73
CA LEU A 119 -7.22 -12.11 -11.97
C LEU A 119 -8.75 -12.22 -11.84
N VAL A 120 -9.32 -11.64 -10.79
CA VAL A 120 -10.77 -11.61 -10.57
C VAL A 120 -11.47 -10.91 -11.75
N MET A 121 -10.93 -9.78 -12.21
CA MET A 121 -11.48 -9.10 -13.40
C MET A 121 -11.33 -9.91 -14.69
N GLY A 122 -10.28 -10.72 -14.79
CA GLY A 122 -10.09 -11.68 -15.88
C GLY A 122 -11.00 -12.91 -15.81
N GLY A 123 -11.89 -13.00 -14.81
CA GLY A 123 -12.80 -14.13 -14.62
C GLY A 123 -12.19 -15.32 -13.89
N PHE A 124 -11.00 -15.17 -13.29
CA PHE A 124 -10.37 -16.21 -12.50
C PHE A 124 -10.79 -16.11 -11.03
N VAL A 125 -10.83 -17.27 -10.34
CA VAL A 125 -11.10 -17.29 -8.90
C VAL A 125 -9.97 -16.60 -8.14
N SER A 126 -10.33 -15.74 -7.19
CA SER A 126 -9.41 -15.04 -6.29
C SER A 126 -8.49 -16.03 -5.56
N PRO A 127 -7.16 -15.99 -5.78
CA PRO A 127 -6.22 -16.82 -5.02
C PRO A 127 -6.27 -16.55 -3.51
N VAL A 128 -6.59 -15.31 -3.12
CA VAL A 128 -6.77 -14.94 -1.70
C VAL A 128 -7.98 -15.66 -1.10
N TYR A 129 -9.09 -15.72 -1.85
CA TYR A 129 -10.28 -16.46 -1.42
C TYR A 129 -9.98 -17.96 -1.25
N LEU A 130 -9.25 -18.56 -2.20
CA LEU A 130 -8.85 -19.97 -2.11
C LEU A 130 -7.99 -20.23 -0.86
N LEU A 131 -7.00 -19.38 -0.60
CA LEU A 131 -6.15 -19.47 0.60
C LEU A 131 -6.95 -19.40 1.89
N LEU A 132 -7.86 -18.43 2.00
CA LEU A 132 -8.71 -18.27 3.20
C LEU A 132 -9.65 -19.46 3.38
N SER A 133 -10.28 -19.93 2.31
CA SER A 133 -11.18 -21.09 2.36
C SER A 133 -10.45 -22.37 2.82
N TYR A 134 -9.21 -22.56 2.34
CA TYR A 134 -8.38 -23.68 2.76
C TYR A 134 -7.96 -23.57 4.22
N ALA A 135 -7.52 -22.38 4.66
CA ALA A 135 -7.15 -22.16 6.06
C ALA A 135 -8.33 -22.41 7.02
N THR A 136 -9.54 -21.98 6.66
CA THR A 136 -10.74 -22.26 7.46
C THR A 136 -11.12 -23.73 7.47
N SER A 137 -10.89 -24.46 6.37
CA SER A 137 -11.18 -25.91 6.30
C SER A 137 -10.24 -26.77 7.15
N LEU A 138 -9.05 -26.25 7.50
CA LEU A 138 -8.10 -26.91 8.40
C LEU A 138 -8.43 -26.67 9.89
N LEU A 139 -9.34 -25.73 10.19
CA LEU A 139 -9.73 -25.35 11.54
C LEU A 139 -11.05 -26.03 12.00
N VAL A 140 -11.64 -26.88 11.15
CA VAL A 140 -12.85 -27.69 11.41
C VAL A 140 -12.46 -29.16 11.43
#